data_AF-A0A4R8DBB2-F1
#
_entry.id   AF-A0A4R8DBB2-F1
#
_cell.length_a   1.000
_cell.length_b   1.000
_cell.length_c   1.000
_cell.angle_alpha   90.00
_cell.angle_beta   90.00
_cell.angle_gamma   90.00
#
_symmetry.space_group_name_H-M   'P 1'
#
loop_
_entity.id
_entity.type
_entity.pdbx_description
1 polymer ?
#
loop_
_entity_poly.entity_id
_entity_poly.type
_entity_poly.pdbx_seq_one_letter_code
_entity_poly.pdbx_strand_id
1 'polypeptide(L)'
;MKQTDEVDDLLTRAGARWRADQEAPPEPDLEYMLSGGRKHRRWVPALAAASVAVVAAGVLAVLPNPKTPTAEAPASPVASAPAGSTPNAGTPESFAQGNDNLLVKPGDKVQVNGKIVAVPGKTAVFCPPLAVPAIGYPPGKEPAPSCPDDFAVKLNGLDLDKVPGITTVKGVRVGAAAVTGIWRGGAIDVEEQSAEKPQSYPAQNELQCPVPPGGWTSKPSNISSTAVTKFLAAHAAQIDGPIFRYPNGTSRGAPVVILIGIAHGDATAFREAFEKVYQGNYCVVPVLLSRSDNERISNAIGDLMSKDKTLGIYGAGGSGIYGGGASVSLVAYTPEVKAAFTPLGLDLIRFWPQVRPVR
;
A
#
# COMPACT_ATOMS: atom_id res chain seq x y z
N MET A 1 -34.90 -27.28 27.50
CA MET A 1 -34.97 -26.62 26.19
C MET A 1 -33.62 -25.98 25.92
N LYS A 2 -32.98 -26.25 24.78
CA LYS A 2 -31.64 -25.74 24.48
C LYS A 2 -31.76 -24.32 23.90
N GLN A 3 -31.05 -23.39 24.51
CA GLN A 3 -31.05 -21.96 24.18
C GLN A 3 -30.51 -21.64 22.76
N THR A 4 -29.93 -22.63 22.07
CA THR A 4 -29.41 -22.51 20.70
C THR A 4 -30.52 -22.41 19.65
N ASP A 5 -31.70 -22.99 19.90
CA ASP A 5 -32.74 -23.12 18.87
C ASP A 5 -33.46 -21.78 18.62
N GLU A 6 -33.57 -20.91 19.63
CA GLU A 6 -34.25 -19.61 19.51
C GLU A 6 -33.49 -18.60 18.65
N VAL A 7 -32.15 -18.63 18.70
CA VAL A 7 -31.29 -17.73 17.91
C VAL A 7 -31.34 -18.13 16.44
N ASP A 8 -31.28 -19.43 16.14
CA ASP A 8 -31.38 -19.94 14.77
C ASP A 8 -32.76 -19.65 14.15
N ASP A 9 -33.83 -19.76 14.93
CA ASP A 9 -35.18 -19.38 14.49
C ASP A 9 -35.33 -17.87 14.27
N LEU A 10 -34.64 -17.04 15.06
CA LEU A 10 -34.61 -15.59 14.87
C LEU A 10 -33.85 -15.20 13.60
N LEU A 11 -32.69 -15.80 13.38
CA LEU A 11 -31.86 -15.57 12.20
C LEU A 11 -32.56 -16.06 10.93
N THR A 12 -33.23 -17.22 10.99
CA THR A 12 -33.99 -17.76 9.86
C THR A 12 -35.16 -16.84 9.48
N ARG A 13 -35.92 -16.35 10.47
CA ARG A 13 -37.02 -15.40 10.22
C ARG A 13 -36.54 -14.05 9.72
N ALA A 14 -35.44 -13.53 10.28
CA ALA A 14 -34.83 -12.28 9.81
C ALA A 14 -34.32 -12.41 8.36
N GLY A 15 -33.67 -13.53 8.02
CA GLY A 15 -33.21 -13.82 6.66
C GLY A 15 -34.37 -13.97 5.67
N ALA A 16 -35.48 -14.59 6.08
CA ALA A 16 -36.68 -14.71 5.24
C ALA A 16 -37.32 -13.33 4.95
N ARG A 17 -37.46 -12.48 5.96
CA ARG A 17 -37.97 -11.10 5.79
C ARG A 17 -37.06 -10.27 4.89
N TRP A 18 -35.75 -10.32 5.15
CA TRP A 18 -34.77 -9.59 4.34
C TRP A 18 -34.84 -9.97 2.85
N ARG A 19 -35.04 -11.26 2.52
CA ARG A 19 -35.23 -11.71 1.14
C ARG A 19 -36.56 -11.25 0.53
N ALA A 20 -37.63 -11.20 1.32
CA ALA A 20 -38.94 -10.74 0.86
C ALA A 20 -38.97 -9.23 0.58
N ASP A 21 -38.14 -8.45 1.29
CA ASP A 21 -38.03 -7.00 1.13
C ASP A 21 -37.04 -6.59 0.02
N GLN A 22 -36.33 -7.54 -0.61
CA GLN A 22 -35.53 -7.23 -1.80
C GLN A 22 -36.45 -7.03 -3.00
N GLU A 23 -36.26 -5.94 -3.75
CA GLU A 23 -36.84 -5.83 -5.09
C GLU A 23 -36.40 -7.02 -5.94
N ALA A 24 -37.33 -7.56 -6.74
CA ALA A 24 -37.01 -8.66 -7.64
C ALA A 24 -35.79 -8.26 -8.48
N PRO A 25 -34.77 -9.12 -8.59
CA PRO A 25 -33.59 -8.80 -9.39
C PRO A 25 -34.08 -8.46 -10.80
N PRO A 26 -33.51 -7.42 -11.44
CA PRO A 26 -33.88 -7.07 -12.80
C PRO A 26 -33.75 -8.32 -13.67
N GLU A 27 -34.79 -8.62 -14.45
CA GLU A 27 -34.76 -9.76 -15.34
C GLU A 27 -33.49 -9.65 -16.22
N PRO A 28 -32.66 -10.69 -16.27
CA PRO A 28 -31.49 -10.66 -17.14
C PRO A 28 -32.00 -10.39 -18.56
N ASP A 29 -31.43 -9.37 -19.20
CA ASP A 29 -31.75 -9.04 -20.59
C ASP A 29 -31.25 -10.18 -21.50
N LEU A 30 -32.11 -11.18 -21.66
CA LEU A 30 -31.84 -12.38 -22.44
C LEU A 30 -31.66 -12.02 -23.93
N GLU A 31 -32.26 -10.93 -24.40
CA GLU A 31 -32.01 -10.44 -25.75
C GLU A 31 -30.57 -9.95 -25.90
N TYR A 32 -30.04 -9.19 -24.94
CA TYR A 32 -28.64 -8.75 -24.96
C TYR A 32 -27.65 -9.92 -24.89
N MET A 33 -27.95 -10.93 -24.07
CA MET A 33 -27.09 -12.11 -23.91
C MET A 33 -27.12 -13.05 -25.13
N LEU A 34 -28.29 -13.25 -25.76
CA LEU A 34 -28.43 -14.13 -26.92
C LEU A 34 -28.01 -13.47 -28.24
N SER A 35 -28.12 -12.14 -28.36
CA SER A 35 -27.78 -11.41 -29.59
C SER A 35 -26.31 -10.94 -29.66
N GLY A 36 -25.50 -11.22 -28.65
CA GLY A 36 -24.06 -10.92 -28.67
C GLY A 36 -23.73 -9.43 -28.82
N GLY A 37 -24.57 -8.54 -28.29
CA GLY A 37 -24.24 -7.12 -28.09
C GLY A 37 -23.84 -6.32 -29.34
N ARG A 38 -24.14 -6.77 -30.57
CA ARG A 38 -23.85 -6.01 -31.80
C ARG A 38 -25.06 -5.21 -32.28
N LYS A 39 -25.38 -4.13 -31.56
CA LYS A 39 -26.13 -3.03 -32.20
C LYS A 39 -25.19 -2.29 -33.15
N HIS A 40 -25.40 -2.45 -34.46
CA HIS A 40 -24.77 -1.64 -35.50
C HIS A 40 -25.11 -0.16 -35.27
N ARG A 41 -24.18 0.57 -34.64
CA ARG A 41 -24.27 2.02 -34.47
C ARG A 41 -24.01 2.67 -35.83
N ARG A 42 -25.07 2.85 -36.64
CA ARG A 42 -25.03 3.70 -37.84
C ARG A 42 -24.70 5.12 -37.40
N TRP A 43 -23.46 5.54 -37.66
CA TRP A 43 -23.05 6.93 -37.58
C TRP A 43 -23.80 7.73 -38.65
N VAL A 44 -24.61 8.70 -38.21
CA VAL A 44 -25.15 9.75 -39.08
C VAL A 44 -24.40 11.03 -38.71
N PRO A 45 -23.66 11.67 -39.64
CA PRO A 45 -23.00 12.93 -39.36
C PRO A 45 -24.00 14.07 -39.51
N ALA A 46 -24.24 14.83 -38.43
CA ALA A 46 -24.95 16.09 -38.48
C ALA A 46 -23.94 17.24 -38.58
N LEU A 47 -24.10 18.04 -39.64
CA LEU A 47 -23.40 19.30 -39.92
C LEU A 47 -23.86 20.42 -38.96
N ALA A 48 -22.91 21.15 -38.39
CA ALA A 48 -23.01 22.59 -38.03
C ALA A 48 -21.60 23.05 -37.60
N ALA A 49 -20.86 23.80 -38.42
CA ALA A 49 -20.92 25.24 -38.65
C ALA A 49 -19.76 25.97 -37.93
N ALA A 50 -18.78 26.36 -38.76
CA ALA A 50 -17.81 27.45 -38.68
C ALA A 50 -17.42 28.08 -37.33
N SER A 51 -16.11 28.07 -37.06
CA SER A 51 -15.36 29.30 -36.74
C SER A 51 -13.90 29.15 -37.17
N VAL A 52 -13.47 30.11 -37.98
CA VAL A 52 -12.15 30.23 -38.61
C VAL A 52 -11.22 31.00 -37.66
N ALA A 53 -10.01 30.50 -37.43
CA ALA A 53 -8.84 31.32 -37.19
C ALA A 53 -7.59 30.62 -37.71
N VAL A 54 -6.91 31.31 -38.63
CA VAL A 54 -5.72 30.94 -39.40
C VAL A 54 -4.45 31.32 -38.63
N VAL A 55 -3.34 30.69 -39.05
CA VAL A 55 -1.90 31.10 -39.00
C VAL A 55 -1.08 29.93 -38.38
N ALA A 56 -0.59 28.99 -39.21
CA ALA A 56 0.70 28.98 -39.94
C ALA A 56 1.90 28.69 -39.00
N ALA A 57 2.93 27.93 -39.31
CA ALA A 57 3.36 27.04 -40.40
C ALA A 57 4.56 26.27 -39.81
N GLY A 58 4.88 25.05 -40.28
CA GLY A 58 6.06 24.34 -39.78
C GLY A 58 6.26 22.93 -40.32
N VAL A 59 6.85 22.88 -41.51
CA VAL A 59 7.17 21.75 -42.37
C VAL A 59 7.85 20.55 -41.68
N LEU A 60 7.35 19.35 -41.99
CA LEU A 60 8.04 18.05 -41.86
C LEU A 60 9.20 17.98 -42.86
N ALA A 61 10.42 17.78 -42.36
CA ALA A 61 11.53 17.27 -43.16
C ALA A 61 11.92 15.88 -42.62
N VAL A 62 11.49 14.86 -43.34
CA VAL A 62 12.00 13.48 -43.25
C VAL A 62 13.16 13.38 -44.23
N LEU A 63 14.35 12.98 -43.78
CA LEU A 63 15.30 12.23 -44.60
C LEU A 63 16.11 11.24 -43.75
N PRO A 64 16.44 10.06 -44.30
CA PRO A 64 17.09 8.95 -43.62
C PRO A 64 18.62 9.05 -43.72
N ASN A 65 19.34 8.44 -42.78
CA ASN A 65 20.76 8.17 -42.95
C ASN A 65 21.04 6.67 -42.75
N PRO A 66 21.53 5.96 -43.79
CA PRO A 66 22.12 4.64 -43.63
C PRO A 66 23.56 4.79 -43.16
N LYS A 67 23.97 4.08 -42.11
CA LYS A 67 25.39 3.83 -41.81
C LYS A 67 25.65 2.34 -41.72
N THR A 68 26.47 1.94 -42.68
CA THR A 68 27.19 0.68 -42.93
C THR A 68 28.01 0.25 -41.70
N PRO A 69 28.33 -1.06 -41.56
CA PRO A 69 28.78 -1.68 -40.33
C PRO A 69 30.28 -1.44 -40.09
N THR A 70 30.62 -1.15 -38.83
CA THR A 70 32.02 -1.09 -38.38
C THR A 70 32.32 -2.30 -37.49
N ALA A 71 33.46 -2.89 -37.79
CA ALA A 71 34.00 -4.16 -37.35
C ALA A 71 34.15 -4.36 -35.83
N GLU A 72 34.14 -5.64 -35.44
CA GLU A 72 34.54 -6.18 -34.14
C GLU A 72 35.92 -5.70 -33.69
N ALA A 73 36.01 -5.34 -32.41
CA ALA A 73 37.24 -5.30 -31.64
C ALA A 73 36.98 -5.94 -30.25
N PRO A 74 37.98 -6.60 -29.66
CA PRO A 74 37.80 -7.74 -28.76
C PRO A 74 37.28 -7.36 -27.36
N ALA A 75 36.51 -8.28 -26.78
CA ALA A 75 35.98 -8.21 -25.44
C ALA A 75 37.11 -8.17 -24.39
N SER A 76 37.21 -7.02 -23.70
CA SER A 76 37.88 -6.95 -22.41
C SER A 76 36.94 -7.48 -21.32
N PRO A 77 37.48 -8.17 -20.29
CA PRO A 77 36.67 -8.83 -19.27
C PRO A 77 35.91 -7.79 -18.44
N VAL A 78 34.58 -7.88 -18.47
CA VAL A 78 33.71 -7.11 -17.58
C VAL A 78 33.94 -7.63 -16.17
N ALA A 79 34.68 -6.87 -15.38
CA ALA A 79 34.76 -7.04 -13.94
C ALA A 79 33.35 -6.97 -13.36
N SER A 80 32.99 -7.98 -12.57
CA SER A 80 31.78 -8.03 -11.77
C SER A 80 31.62 -6.73 -10.99
N ALA A 81 30.60 -5.93 -11.33
CA ALA A 81 30.25 -4.76 -10.56
C ALA A 81 29.82 -5.18 -9.15
N PRO A 82 30.18 -4.43 -8.10
CA PRO A 82 29.70 -4.69 -6.74
C PRO A 82 28.17 -4.62 -6.70
N ALA A 83 27.57 -5.53 -5.94
CA ALA A 83 26.13 -5.55 -5.67
C ALA A 83 25.64 -4.15 -5.27
N GLY A 84 24.78 -3.57 -6.11
CA GLY A 84 24.18 -2.27 -5.89
C GLY A 84 23.39 -2.24 -4.60
N SER A 85 23.54 -1.15 -3.86
CA SER A 85 22.85 -0.82 -2.62
C SER A 85 21.33 -0.93 -2.81
N THR A 86 20.73 -1.99 -2.31
CA THR A 86 19.28 -2.15 -2.25
C THR A 86 18.68 -1.03 -1.40
N PRO A 87 17.72 -0.23 -1.91
CA PRO A 87 17.18 0.94 -1.18
C PRO A 87 16.39 0.60 0.10
N ASN A 88 16.21 -0.67 0.44
CA ASN A 88 15.31 -1.09 1.52
C ASN A 88 15.71 -2.38 2.26
N ALA A 89 16.85 -3.01 1.93
CA ALA A 89 17.42 -4.06 2.78
C ALA A 89 18.16 -3.39 3.94
N GLY A 90 17.40 -2.69 4.78
CA GLY A 90 17.94 -2.18 6.03
C GLY A 90 18.45 -3.36 6.87
N THR A 91 19.63 -3.24 7.43
CA THR A 91 20.05 -4.12 8.52
C THR A 91 19.17 -3.85 9.75
N PRO A 92 19.04 -4.81 10.70
CA PRO A 92 18.32 -4.58 11.96
C PRO A 92 18.72 -3.25 12.66
N GLU A 93 20.03 -2.94 12.64
CA GLU A 93 20.59 -1.71 13.20
C GLU A 93 20.07 -0.44 12.50
N SER A 94 19.90 -0.48 11.18
CA SER A 94 19.38 0.66 10.41
C SER A 94 17.89 0.94 10.71
N PHE A 95 17.11 -0.07 11.09
CA PHE A 95 15.73 0.11 11.52
C PHE A 95 15.65 0.71 12.91
N ALA A 96 16.38 0.16 13.87
CA ALA A 96 16.40 0.68 15.24
C ALA A 96 16.85 2.16 15.28
N GLN A 97 17.95 2.49 14.61
CA GLN A 97 18.45 3.85 14.54
C GLN A 97 17.55 4.77 13.69
N GLY A 98 16.92 4.22 12.64
CA GLY A 98 15.94 4.94 11.82
C GLY A 98 14.69 5.33 12.59
N ASN A 99 14.23 4.48 13.52
CA ASN A 99 13.02 4.71 14.29
C ASN A 99 13.17 5.83 15.33
N ASP A 100 14.35 5.97 15.94
CA ASP A 100 14.60 7.06 16.90
C ASP A 100 14.52 8.44 16.24
N ASN A 101 14.72 8.49 14.92
CA ASN A 101 14.53 9.72 14.16
C ASN A 101 13.06 10.15 14.01
N LEU A 102 12.13 9.24 14.28
CA LEU A 102 10.69 9.47 14.22
C LEU A 102 10.09 9.80 15.59
N LEU A 103 10.89 9.71 16.66
CA LEU A 103 10.43 9.92 18.03
C LEU A 103 10.02 11.39 18.21
N VAL A 104 8.82 11.61 18.76
CA VAL A 104 8.30 12.94 19.07
C VAL A 104 7.96 13.06 20.55
N LYS A 105 8.25 14.23 21.13
CA LYS A 105 7.98 14.59 22.52
C LYS A 105 7.20 15.91 22.57
N PRO A 106 6.41 16.16 23.63
CA PRO A 106 5.79 17.46 23.82
C PRO A 106 6.83 18.59 23.76
N GLY A 107 6.53 19.64 22.99
CA GLY A 107 7.45 20.74 22.69
C GLY A 107 8.23 20.60 21.38
N ASP A 108 8.28 19.41 20.78
CA ASP A 108 8.95 19.23 19.49
C ASP A 108 8.17 19.91 18.36
N LYS A 109 8.91 20.44 17.38
CA LYS A 109 8.34 20.91 16.12
C LYS A 109 8.01 19.70 15.24
N VAL A 110 6.75 19.59 14.83
CA VAL A 110 6.23 18.46 14.07
C VAL A 110 5.46 18.91 12.83
N GLN A 111 5.30 17.98 11.90
CA GLN A 111 4.46 18.15 10.71
C GLN A 111 3.48 16.97 10.58
N VAL A 112 2.31 17.27 10.02
CA VAL A 112 1.32 16.32 9.52
C VAL A 112 0.93 16.69 8.11
N ASN A 113 0.51 15.70 7.32
CA ASN A 113 0.07 15.92 5.94
C ASN A 113 -1.10 15.00 5.62
N GLY A 114 -2.25 15.57 5.29
CA GLY A 114 -3.43 14.80 4.88
C GLY A 114 -4.75 15.45 5.31
N LYS A 115 -5.73 14.59 5.63
CA LYS A 115 -7.13 14.96 5.82
C LYS A 115 -7.36 15.82 7.06
N ILE A 116 -8.09 16.92 6.87
CA ILE A 116 -8.58 17.82 7.92
C ILE A 116 -10.10 17.65 8.04
N VAL A 117 -10.59 17.53 9.27
CA VAL A 117 -12.03 17.49 9.59
C VAL A 117 -12.35 18.60 10.60
N ALA A 118 -13.33 19.44 10.28
CA ALA A 118 -13.79 20.52 11.14
C ALA A 118 -15.30 20.45 11.34
N VAL A 119 -15.69 19.97 12.52
CA VAL A 119 -17.09 19.91 12.97
C VAL A 119 -17.46 21.27 13.59
N PRO A 120 -18.66 21.82 13.31
CA PRO A 120 -19.09 23.10 13.89
C PRO A 120 -18.97 23.12 15.41
N GLY A 121 -18.39 24.19 15.95
CA GLY A 121 -18.20 24.38 17.39
C GLY A 121 -17.10 23.52 18.03
N LYS A 122 -16.35 22.74 17.25
CA LYS A 122 -15.19 21.97 17.73
C LYS A 122 -13.90 22.44 17.07
N THR A 123 -12.77 22.22 17.74
CA THR A 123 -11.44 22.40 17.14
C THR A 123 -11.30 21.51 15.93
N ALA A 124 -10.73 22.04 14.84
CA ALA A 124 -10.40 21.23 13.67
C ALA A 124 -9.36 20.16 14.02
N VAL A 125 -9.43 19.01 13.37
CA VAL A 125 -8.52 17.89 13.62
C VAL A 125 -7.87 17.42 12.32
N PHE A 126 -6.60 17.01 12.43
CA PHE A 126 -5.98 16.14 11.45
C PHE A 126 -6.44 14.71 11.71
N CYS A 127 -6.83 14.02 10.63
CA CYS A 127 -7.24 12.63 10.68
C CYS A 127 -6.26 11.75 9.90
N PRO A 128 -5.63 10.75 10.55
CA PRO A 128 -4.78 9.80 9.83
C PRO A 128 -5.59 9.00 8.79
N PRO A 129 -4.94 8.36 7.81
CA PRO A 129 -5.60 7.57 6.78
C PRO A 129 -6.09 6.23 7.35
N LEU A 130 -7.15 6.28 8.15
CA LEU A 130 -7.77 5.12 8.76
C LEU A 130 -8.41 4.23 7.70
N ALA A 131 -8.37 2.91 7.93
CA ALA A 131 -9.10 1.96 7.11
C ALA A 131 -10.60 2.25 7.19
N VAL A 132 -11.16 2.75 6.10
CA VAL A 132 -12.61 2.96 5.95
C VAL A 132 -13.17 1.87 5.05
N PRO A 133 -14.22 1.16 5.47
CA PRO A 133 -14.93 0.25 4.59
C PRO A 133 -15.38 1.00 3.33
N ALA A 134 -15.12 0.44 2.15
CA ALA A 134 -15.56 0.99 0.87
C ALA A 134 -17.07 0.76 0.67
N ILE A 135 -17.89 1.37 1.52
CA ILE A 135 -19.34 1.29 1.46
C ILE A 135 -19.81 2.28 0.40
N GLY A 136 -20.43 1.77 -0.66
CA GLY A 136 -21.15 2.58 -1.63
C GLY A 136 -22.42 3.13 -0.99
N TYR A 137 -22.51 4.45 -0.85
CA TYR A 137 -23.74 5.12 -0.47
C TYR A 137 -24.41 5.67 -1.72
N PRO A 138 -25.76 5.63 -1.82
CA PRO A 138 -26.47 6.41 -2.82
C PRO A 138 -26.09 7.89 -2.70
N PRO A 139 -26.03 8.65 -3.81
CA PRO A 139 -25.70 10.07 -3.78
C PRO A 139 -26.55 10.85 -2.75
N GLY A 140 -25.88 11.58 -1.86
CA GLY A 140 -26.51 12.37 -0.79
C GLY A 140 -26.86 11.57 0.48
N LYS A 141 -26.61 10.26 0.50
CA LYS A 141 -26.80 9.40 1.67
C LYS A 141 -25.50 9.07 2.41
N GLU A 142 -24.37 9.61 1.96
CA GLU A 142 -23.06 9.44 2.60
C GLU A 142 -23.10 9.95 4.05
N PRO A 143 -22.49 9.26 5.02
CA PRO A 143 -22.42 9.77 6.39
C PRO A 143 -21.63 11.09 6.44
N ALA A 144 -21.88 11.89 7.48
CA ALA A 144 -21.06 13.06 7.73
C ALA A 144 -19.61 12.61 7.97
N PRO A 145 -18.61 13.25 7.33
CA PRO A 145 -17.22 12.90 7.57
C PRO A 145 -16.87 13.05 9.04
N SER A 146 -16.13 12.08 9.56
CA SER A 146 -15.69 12.08 10.95
C SER A 146 -14.24 11.59 11.06
N CYS A 147 -13.65 11.83 12.23
CA CYS A 147 -12.44 11.19 12.67
C CYS A 147 -12.70 10.64 14.08
N PRO A 148 -12.42 9.36 14.37
CA PRO A 148 -12.51 8.83 15.72
C PRO A 148 -11.60 9.60 16.67
N ASP A 149 -12.10 9.92 17.86
CA ASP A 149 -11.39 10.76 18.83
C ASP A 149 -10.04 10.15 19.24
N ASP A 150 -9.93 8.83 19.31
CA ASP A 150 -8.70 8.08 19.64
C ASP A 150 -7.54 8.32 18.66
N PHE A 151 -7.83 8.77 17.44
CA PHE A 151 -6.84 8.99 16.39
C PHE A 151 -6.74 10.45 15.95
N ALA A 152 -7.64 11.30 16.42
CA ALA A 152 -7.74 12.69 16.01
C ALA A 152 -6.63 13.53 16.65
N VAL A 153 -5.90 14.28 15.83
CA VAL A 153 -4.91 15.26 16.32
C VAL A 153 -5.52 16.65 16.24
N LYS A 154 -5.69 17.32 17.38
CA LYS A 154 -6.25 18.68 17.42
C LYS A 154 -5.29 19.68 16.78
N LEU A 155 -5.83 20.60 15.99
CA LEU A 155 -5.04 21.64 15.31
C LEU A 155 -5.43 23.02 15.85
N ASN A 156 -4.71 23.49 16.86
CA ASN A 156 -4.97 24.77 17.49
C ASN A 156 -4.45 25.90 16.61
N GLY A 157 -5.29 26.87 16.27
CA GLY A 157 -4.90 28.01 15.41
C GLY A 157 -4.93 27.71 13.91
N LEU A 158 -5.45 26.55 13.47
CA LEU A 158 -5.66 26.27 12.06
C LEU A 158 -6.67 27.24 11.44
N ASP A 159 -6.30 27.86 10.32
CA ASP A 159 -7.16 28.71 9.51
C ASP A 159 -7.82 27.87 8.39
N LEU A 160 -9.11 27.56 8.57
CA LEU A 160 -9.85 26.72 7.62
C LEU A 160 -10.04 27.36 6.25
N ASP A 161 -9.97 28.69 6.14
CA ASP A 161 -10.19 29.40 4.89
C ASP A 161 -8.93 29.39 4.00
N LYS A 162 -7.78 29.04 4.60
CA LYS A 162 -6.52 28.79 3.89
C LYS A 162 -6.32 27.32 3.49
N VAL A 163 -7.26 26.42 3.78
CA VAL A 163 -7.18 25.01 3.36
C VAL A 163 -7.73 24.89 1.92
N PRO A 164 -6.89 24.55 0.92
CA PRO A 164 -7.33 24.46 -0.46
C PRO A 164 -8.39 23.36 -0.64
N GLY A 165 -9.40 23.62 -1.47
CA GLY A 165 -10.41 22.63 -1.85
C GLY A 165 -11.29 22.16 -0.69
N ILE A 166 -11.39 22.92 0.40
CA ILE A 166 -12.26 22.57 1.52
C ILE A 166 -13.73 22.54 1.07
N THR A 167 -14.44 21.46 1.42
CA THR A 167 -15.85 21.24 1.09
C THR A 167 -16.66 21.09 2.35
N THR A 168 -17.98 21.34 2.28
CA THR A 168 -18.90 21.13 3.40
C THR A 168 -19.83 19.96 3.10
N VAL A 169 -19.78 18.92 3.92
CA VAL A 169 -20.64 17.74 3.80
C VAL A 169 -21.43 17.59 5.09
N LYS A 170 -22.75 17.71 5.02
CA LYS A 170 -23.66 17.63 6.19
C LYS A 170 -23.21 18.55 7.35
N GLY A 171 -22.80 19.78 7.02
CA GLY A 171 -22.34 20.78 7.99
C GLY A 171 -20.90 20.60 8.48
N VAL A 172 -20.19 19.53 8.10
CA VAL A 172 -18.78 19.31 8.46
C VAL A 172 -17.89 19.80 7.33
N ARG A 173 -16.92 20.65 7.64
CA ARG A 173 -15.91 21.09 6.67
C ARG A 173 -14.78 20.06 6.59
N VAL A 174 -14.41 19.65 5.37
CA VAL A 174 -13.35 18.67 5.11
C VAL A 174 -12.47 19.13 3.97
N GLY A 175 -11.17 18.98 4.15
CA GLY A 175 -10.16 19.26 3.13
C GLY A 175 -8.88 18.47 3.41
N ALA A 176 -7.80 18.84 2.73
CA ALA A 176 -6.47 18.29 3.01
C ALA A 176 -5.42 19.40 3.05
N ALA A 177 -4.47 19.27 3.97
CA ALA A 177 -3.42 20.26 4.16
C ALA A 177 -2.14 19.61 4.71
N ALA A 178 -1.01 20.28 4.48
CA ALA A 178 0.20 20.06 5.24
C ALA A 178 0.28 21.12 6.34
N VAL A 179 0.48 20.69 7.59
CA VAL A 179 0.48 21.54 8.79
C VAL A 179 1.75 21.29 9.58
N THR A 180 2.40 22.37 10.00
CA THR A 180 3.58 22.35 10.87
C THR A 180 3.29 23.15 12.13
N GLY A 181 3.80 22.68 13.27
CA GLY A 181 3.63 23.38 14.54
C GLY A 181 4.28 22.66 15.71
N ILE A 182 3.91 23.04 16.93
CA ILE A 182 4.48 22.48 18.16
C ILE A 182 3.58 21.36 18.71
N TRP A 183 4.16 20.19 18.95
CA TRP A 183 3.45 19.04 19.51
C TRP A 183 3.13 19.20 20.99
N ARG A 184 1.90 18.89 21.38
CA ARG A 184 1.39 18.97 22.76
C ARG A 184 0.85 17.64 23.30
N GLY A 185 1.24 16.51 22.72
CA GLY A 185 0.77 15.19 23.15
C GLY A 185 -0.69 14.93 22.77
N GLY A 186 -1.01 15.04 21.48
CA GLY A 186 -2.37 14.87 20.94
C GLY A 186 -2.94 16.12 20.27
N ALA A 187 -2.20 17.23 20.33
CA ALA A 187 -2.53 18.47 19.65
C ALA A 187 -1.27 19.08 19.01
N ILE A 188 -1.48 19.89 17.97
CA ILE A 188 -0.47 20.71 17.33
C ILE A 188 -0.91 22.16 17.47
N ASP A 189 -0.07 22.99 18.08
CA ASP A 189 -0.20 24.44 18.00
C ASP A 189 0.35 24.87 16.63
N VAL A 190 -0.56 25.20 15.71
CA VAL A 190 -0.25 25.43 14.30
C VAL A 190 0.56 26.71 14.14
N GLU A 191 1.73 26.59 13.52
CA GLU A 191 2.58 27.72 13.13
C GLU A 191 2.45 28.01 11.64
N GLU A 192 2.40 26.96 10.82
CA GLU A 192 2.37 27.04 9.37
C GLU A 192 1.37 26.05 8.79
N GLN A 193 0.70 26.44 7.69
CA GLN A 193 -0.15 25.57 6.90
C GLN A 193 0.04 25.83 5.41
N SER A 194 -0.06 24.76 4.62
CA SER A 194 0.07 24.81 3.16
C SER A 194 -0.82 23.74 2.52
N ALA A 195 -0.86 23.73 1.18
CA ALA A 195 -1.52 22.66 0.44
C ALA A 195 -0.95 21.28 0.82
N GLU A 196 -1.79 20.24 0.74
CA GLU A 196 -1.33 18.87 0.92
C GLU A 196 -0.17 18.58 -0.02
N LYS A 197 0.91 18.02 0.54
CA LYS A 197 2.04 17.56 -0.24
C LYS A 197 1.71 16.17 -0.80
N PRO A 198 1.92 15.91 -2.10
CA PRO A 198 1.78 14.57 -2.63
C PRO A 198 2.64 13.60 -1.82
N GLN A 199 2.05 12.49 -1.38
CA GLN A 199 2.82 11.43 -0.77
C GLN A 199 3.71 10.81 -1.84
N SER A 200 5.03 10.98 -1.68
CA SER A 200 6.00 10.29 -2.52
C SER A 200 6.12 8.85 -2.04
N TYR A 201 5.58 7.94 -2.84
CA TYR A 201 5.84 6.52 -2.68
C TYR A 201 7.09 6.20 -3.51
N PRO A 202 8.14 5.60 -2.93
CA PRO A 202 9.28 5.16 -3.72
C PRO A 202 8.78 4.21 -4.81
N ALA A 203 9.26 4.42 -6.05
CA ALA A 203 8.89 3.56 -7.17
C ALA A 203 9.20 2.10 -6.83
N GLN A 204 8.21 1.23 -6.97
CA GLN A 204 8.26 -0.16 -6.48
C GLN A 204 8.95 -1.13 -7.45
N ASN A 205 9.76 -0.63 -8.39
CA ASN A 205 9.90 -1.31 -9.68
C ASN A 205 11.13 -2.20 -9.82
N GLU A 206 12.05 -2.21 -8.86
CA GLU A 206 13.29 -2.97 -9.03
C GLU A 206 13.22 -4.32 -8.30
N LEU A 207 13.26 -5.40 -9.10
CA LEU A 207 13.63 -6.71 -8.62
C LEU A 207 15.05 -6.62 -8.09
N GLN A 208 15.25 -6.90 -6.80
CA GLN A 208 16.57 -6.85 -6.15
C GLN A 208 17.56 -7.91 -6.65
N CYS A 209 17.15 -8.71 -7.63
CA CYS A 209 17.88 -9.87 -8.11
C CYS A 209 18.55 -9.55 -9.44
N PRO A 210 19.81 -9.95 -9.64
CA PRO A 210 20.42 -9.83 -10.95
C PRO A 210 19.60 -10.65 -11.96
N VAL A 211 19.41 -10.08 -13.14
CA VAL A 211 18.80 -10.79 -14.26
C VAL A 211 19.74 -11.95 -14.63
N PRO A 212 19.25 -13.21 -14.71
CA PRO A 212 20.10 -14.33 -15.09
C PRO A 212 20.64 -14.14 -16.52
N PRO A 213 21.79 -14.76 -16.86
CA PRO A 213 22.28 -14.78 -18.24
C PRO A 213 21.17 -15.26 -19.21
N GLY A 214 20.90 -14.47 -20.26
CA GLY A 214 19.81 -14.74 -21.20
C GLY A 214 18.43 -14.19 -20.80
N GLY A 215 18.31 -13.55 -19.64
CA GLY A 215 17.08 -12.89 -19.22
C GLY A 215 16.09 -13.80 -18.49
N TRP A 216 15.05 -13.17 -17.91
CA TRP A 216 13.93 -13.91 -17.33
C TRP A 216 13.07 -14.53 -18.44
N THR A 217 12.90 -15.84 -18.40
CA THR A 217 12.17 -16.57 -19.46
C THR A 217 10.66 -16.57 -19.22
N SER A 218 9.86 -16.50 -20.29
CA SER A 218 8.42 -16.69 -20.18
C SER A 218 8.12 -18.19 -20.09
N LYS A 219 7.89 -18.70 -18.89
CA LYS A 219 7.56 -20.11 -18.65
C LYS A 219 6.49 -20.27 -17.57
N PRO A 220 5.70 -21.36 -17.61
CA PRO A 220 4.74 -21.67 -16.56
C PRO A 220 5.42 -21.75 -15.19
N SER A 221 4.70 -21.34 -14.14
CA SER A 221 5.10 -21.49 -12.75
C SER A 221 4.23 -22.54 -12.08
N ASN A 222 4.84 -23.52 -11.40
CA ASN A 222 4.12 -24.51 -10.59
C ASN A 222 3.99 -24.09 -9.12
N ILE A 223 4.11 -22.79 -8.81
CA ILE A 223 4.11 -22.25 -7.43
C ILE A 223 2.90 -22.69 -6.60
N SER A 224 1.75 -22.88 -7.25
CA SER A 224 0.49 -23.32 -6.62
C SER A 224 0.33 -24.84 -6.53
N SER A 225 1.32 -25.62 -6.95
CA SER A 225 1.25 -27.08 -6.83
C SER A 225 1.30 -27.52 -5.36
N THR A 226 0.69 -28.67 -5.06
CA THR A 226 0.69 -29.24 -3.69
C THR A 226 2.12 -29.47 -3.17
N ALA A 227 3.03 -29.95 -4.01
CA ALA A 227 4.42 -30.21 -3.64
C ALA A 227 5.13 -28.91 -3.21
N VAL A 228 5.00 -27.85 -4.00
CA VAL A 228 5.61 -26.54 -3.70
C VAL A 228 4.97 -25.92 -2.46
N THR A 229 3.64 -25.97 -2.34
CA THR A 229 2.93 -25.41 -1.18
C THR A 229 3.34 -26.11 0.13
N LYS A 230 3.45 -27.44 0.13
CA LYS A 230 3.93 -28.21 1.29
C LYS A 230 5.39 -27.88 1.61
N PHE A 231 6.25 -27.77 0.59
CA PHE A 231 7.64 -27.39 0.79
C PHE A 231 7.76 -26.01 1.44
N LEU A 232 7.09 -24.99 0.91
CA LEU A 232 7.12 -23.62 1.46
C LEU A 232 6.53 -23.58 2.88
N ALA A 233 5.49 -24.37 3.14
CA ALA A 233 4.90 -24.46 4.49
C ALA A 233 5.85 -25.08 5.51
N ALA A 234 6.59 -26.13 5.14
CA ALA A 234 7.59 -26.76 6.02
C ALA A 234 8.77 -25.83 6.35
N HIS A 235 9.03 -24.82 5.51
CA HIS A 235 10.12 -23.85 5.69
C HIS A 235 9.62 -22.47 6.18
N ALA A 236 8.41 -22.39 6.75
CA ALA A 236 7.81 -21.13 7.20
C ALA A 236 8.67 -20.34 8.21
N ALA A 237 9.43 -21.06 9.04
CA ALA A 237 10.35 -20.46 10.00
C ALA A 237 11.69 -20.03 9.38
N GLN A 238 11.93 -20.35 8.12
CA GLN A 238 13.15 -20.02 7.39
C GLN A 238 12.93 -18.85 6.41
N ILE A 239 11.75 -18.81 5.76
CA ILE A 239 11.52 -17.97 4.58
C ILE A 239 10.38 -16.98 4.73
N ASP A 240 10.38 -15.95 3.90
CA ASP A 240 9.25 -15.05 3.62
C ASP A 240 8.78 -15.19 2.16
N GLY A 241 7.50 -14.89 1.90
CA GLY A 241 6.85 -15.08 0.60
C GLY A 241 6.09 -16.41 0.46
N PRO A 242 5.80 -16.87 -0.77
CA PRO A 242 6.31 -16.40 -2.07
C PRO A 242 5.65 -15.09 -2.55
N ILE A 243 6.41 -14.26 -3.27
CA ILE A 243 5.92 -12.98 -3.81
C ILE A 243 6.08 -12.94 -5.33
N PHE A 244 5.00 -12.62 -6.05
CA PHE A 244 5.02 -12.49 -7.51
C PHE A 244 5.68 -11.17 -7.94
N ARG A 245 6.55 -11.27 -8.95
CA ARG A 245 7.23 -10.14 -9.58
C ARG A 245 7.15 -10.23 -11.10
N TYR A 246 7.04 -9.06 -11.71
CA TYR A 246 6.79 -8.87 -13.13
C TYR A 246 7.83 -7.90 -13.73
N PRO A 247 9.11 -8.33 -13.88
CA PRO A 247 10.21 -7.44 -14.28
C PRO A 247 9.95 -6.67 -15.57
N ASN A 248 9.21 -7.29 -16.50
CA ASN A 248 8.92 -6.72 -17.82
C ASN A 248 7.43 -6.41 -17.97
N GLY A 249 6.75 -6.06 -16.87
CA GLY A 249 5.32 -5.75 -16.83
C GLY A 249 4.41 -6.99 -16.80
N THR A 250 3.10 -6.76 -16.87
CA THR A 250 2.05 -7.77 -16.68
C THR A 250 1.43 -8.26 -18.00
N SER A 251 2.07 -7.99 -19.13
CA SER A 251 1.56 -8.37 -20.45
C SER A 251 1.56 -9.89 -20.64
N ARG A 252 0.70 -10.37 -21.54
CA ARG A 252 0.65 -11.79 -21.91
C ARG A 252 1.99 -12.20 -22.54
N GLY A 253 2.72 -13.09 -21.89
CA GLY A 253 4.06 -13.51 -22.29
C GLY A 253 5.20 -12.82 -21.53
N ALA A 254 4.92 -11.86 -20.65
CA ALA A 254 5.92 -11.35 -19.73
C ALA A 254 6.34 -12.43 -18.72
N PRO A 255 7.64 -12.52 -18.37
CA PRO A 255 8.10 -13.46 -17.37
C PRO A 255 7.52 -13.12 -15.99
N VAL A 256 7.16 -14.18 -15.26
CA VAL A 256 6.81 -14.11 -13.84
C VAL A 256 7.99 -14.67 -13.05
N VAL A 257 8.42 -13.92 -12.03
CA VAL A 257 9.50 -14.31 -11.11
C VAL A 257 8.93 -14.44 -9.71
N ILE A 258 9.18 -15.57 -9.06
CA ILE A 258 8.81 -15.76 -7.66
C ILE A 258 9.97 -15.30 -6.77
N LEU A 259 9.76 -14.26 -6.00
CA LEU A 259 10.70 -13.81 -4.98
C LEU A 259 10.44 -14.58 -3.68
N ILE A 260 11.50 -15.16 -3.12
CA ILE A 260 11.51 -15.82 -1.81
C ILE A 260 12.56 -15.12 -0.94
N GLY A 261 12.16 -14.70 0.25
CA GLY A 261 13.08 -14.16 1.23
C GLY A 261 13.66 -15.27 2.10
N ILE A 262 14.95 -15.25 2.41
CA ILE A 262 15.57 -16.11 3.43
C ILE A 262 15.91 -15.25 4.65
N ALA A 263 15.21 -15.51 5.75
CA ALA A 263 15.47 -14.83 7.01
C ALA A 263 16.51 -15.58 7.85
N HIS A 264 16.43 -16.91 7.82
CA HIS A 264 17.26 -17.79 8.65
C HIS A 264 17.85 -18.94 7.81
N GLY A 265 18.92 -19.56 8.30
CA GLY A 265 19.51 -20.75 7.68
C GLY A 265 20.30 -20.48 6.38
N ASP A 266 20.62 -21.56 5.67
CA ASP A 266 21.46 -21.51 4.47
C ASP A 266 20.62 -21.32 3.19
N ALA A 267 20.82 -20.18 2.52
CA ALA A 267 20.14 -19.85 1.27
C ALA A 267 20.52 -20.78 0.11
N THR A 268 21.75 -21.31 0.08
CA THR A 268 22.21 -22.24 -0.96
C THR A 268 21.52 -23.58 -0.82
N ALA A 269 21.52 -24.14 0.39
CA ALA A 269 20.81 -25.38 0.68
C ALA A 269 19.31 -25.27 0.39
N PHE A 270 18.69 -24.12 0.73
CA PHE A 270 17.29 -23.87 0.39
C PHE A 270 17.05 -23.87 -1.13
N ARG A 271 17.89 -23.18 -1.91
CA ARG A 271 17.79 -23.13 -3.39
C ARG A 271 17.84 -24.53 -3.98
N GLU A 272 18.85 -25.32 -3.62
CA GLU A 272 19.03 -26.69 -4.12
C GLU A 272 17.84 -27.60 -3.78
N ALA A 273 17.26 -27.44 -2.59
CA ALA A 273 16.08 -28.19 -2.17
C ALA A 273 14.82 -27.72 -2.91
N PHE A 274 14.65 -26.41 -3.10
CA PHE A 274 13.50 -25.82 -3.78
C PHE A 274 13.46 -26.17 -5.27
N GLU A 275 14.60 -26.18 -5.96
CA GLU A 275 14.71 -26.55 -7.38
C GLU A 275 14.23 -27.98 -7.69
N LYS A 276 14.26 -28.87 -6.70
CA LYS A 276 13.75 -30.24 -6.85
C LYS A 276 12.23 -30.30 -6.95
N VAL A 277 11.52 -29.28 -6.46
CA VAL A 277 10.05 -29.25 -6.42
C VAL A 277 9.45 -28.11 -7.25
N TYR A 278 10.19 -27.02 -7.47
CA TYR A 278 9.72 -25.84 -8.16
C TYR A 278 10.21 -25.78 -9.61
N GLN A 279 9.27 -25.44 -10.51
CA GLN A 279 9.48 -25.19 -11.92
C GLN A 279 8.99 -23.78 -12.22
N GLY A 280 9.90 -22.90 -12.61
CA GLY A 280 9.59 -21.51 -12.96
C GLY A 280 10.80 -20.61 -12.78
N ASN A 281 10.62 -19.30 -12.94
CA ASN A 281 11.66 -18.35 -12.52
C ASN A 281 11.46 -18.08 -11.04
N TYR A 282 12.56 -18.04 -10.30
CA TYR A 282 12.54 -17.59 -8.92
C TYR A 282 13.82 -16.83 -8.62
N CYS A 283 13.75 -16.07 -7.54
CA CYS A 283 14.91 -15.46 -6.94
C CYS A 283 14.81 -15.58 -5.43
N VAL A 284 15.97 -15.78 -4.81
CA VAL A 284 16.11 -15.85 -3.37
C VAL A 284 16.96 -14.68 -2.90
N VAL A 285 16.42 -13.88 -1.97
CA VAL A 285 17.07 -12.70 -1.39
C VAL A 285 17.14 -12.81 0.13
N PRO A 286 18.13 -12.20 0.80
CA PRO A 286 18.11 -12.10 2.26
C PRO A 286 16.96 -11.19 2.70
N VAL A 287 16.31 -11.53 3.81
CA VAL A 287 15.25 -10.74 4.45
C VAL A 287 15.42 -10.74 5.96
N LEU A 288 14.74 -9.83 6.65
CA LEU A 288 14.84 -9.73 8.11
C LEU A 288 13.96 -10.75 8.84
N LEU A 289 12.72 -10.93 8.36
CA LEU A 289 11.69 -11.71 9.05
C LEU A 289 11.28 -12.89 8.19
N SER A 290 11.20 -14.09 8.80
CA SER A 290 10.51 -15.23 8.18
C SER A 290 9.00 -15.05 8.26
N ARG A 291 8.24 -15.94 7.61
CA ARG A 291 6.79 -15.97 7.69
C ARG A 291 6.32 -16.21 9.12
N SER A 292 6.99 -17.11 9.85
CA SER A 292 6.68 -17.36 11.27
C SER A 292 7.05 -16.18 12.16
N ASP A 293 8.12 -15.45 11.88
CA ASP A 293 8.44 -14.20 12.59
C ASP A 293 7.37 -13.14 12.35
N ASN A 294 6.96 -12.96 11.09
CA ASN A 294 5.91 -12.04 10.69
C ASN A 294 4.59 -12.34 11.42
N GLU A 295 4.19 -13.62 11.50
CA GLU A 295 2.98 -14.02 12.22
C GLU A 295 3.08 -13.72 13.71
N ARG A 296 4.18 -14.12 14.36
CA ARG A 296 4.44 -13.85 15.78
C ARG A 296 4.39 -12.35 16.10
N ILE A 297 5.11 -11.55 15.31
CA ILE A 297 5.19 -10.09 15.51
C ILE A 297 3.83 -9.45 15.23
N SER A 298 3.17 -9.80 14.13
CA SER A 298 1.85 -9.24 13.77
C SER A 298 0.80 -9.54 14.86
N ASN A 299 0.82 -10.75 15.43
CA ASN A 299 -0.05 -11.11 16.54
C ASN A 299 0.26 -10.26 17.79
N ALA A 300 1.53 -10.10 18.14
CA ALA A 300 1.94 -9.26 19.27
C ALA A 300 1.55 -7.77 19.07
N ILE A 301 1.64 -7.26 17.85
CA ILE A 301 1.20 -5.91 17.50
C ILE A 301 -0.33 -5.80 17.60
N GLY A 302 -1.07 -6.78 17.08
CA GLY A 302 -2.54 -6.83 17.19
C GLY A 302 -3.01 -6.86 18.65
N ASP A 303 -2.28 -7.58 19.51
CA ASP A 303 -2.47 -7.57 20.95
C ASP A 303 -2.27 -6.18 21.56
N LEU A 304 -1.19 -5.47 21.21
CA LEU A 304 -0.98 -4.09 21.66
C LEU A 304 -2.11 -3.16 21.17
N MET A 305 -2.48 -3.26 19.89
CA MET A 305 -3.56 -2.48 19.28
C MET A 305 -4.91 -2.70 19.95
N SER A 306 -5.19 -3.91 20.45
CA SER A 306 -6.45 -4.24 21.12
C SER A 306 -6.45 -3.83 22.59
N LYS A 307 -5.33 -4.02 23.29
CA LYS A 307 -5.19 -3.76 24.73
C LYS A 307 -5.06 -2.27 25.06
N ASP A 308 -4.39 -1.49 24.21
CA ASP A 308 -4.11 -0.08 24.49
C ASP A 308 -4.36 0.80 23.26
N LYS A 309 -5.54 1.43 23.24
CA LYS A 309 -5.92 2.40 22.19
C LYS A 309 -5.15 3.71 22.29
N THR A 310 -4.60 4.03 23.45
CA THR A 310 -3.88 5.31 23.68
C THR A 310 -2.55 5.37 22.93
N LEU A 311 -2.01 4.22 22.52
CA LEU A 311 -0.82 4.14 21.66
C LEU A 311 -1.06 4.68 20.24
N GLY A 312 -2.32 4.95 19.85
CA GLY A 312 -2.66 5.56 18.57
C GLY A 312 -2.31 4.69 17.36
N ILE A 313 -2.21 3.37 17.55
CA ILE A 313 -1.92 2.40 16.48
C ILE A 313 -3.22 2.10 15.74
N TYR A 314 -3.25 2.36 14.43
CA TYR A 314 -4.45 2.13 13.60
C TYR A 314 -4.21 1.15 12.44
N GLY A 315 -2.97 0.70 12.25
CA GLY A 315 -2.64 -0.28 11.23
C GLY A 315 -1.37 -1.04 11.58
N ALA A 316 -1.35 -2.30 11.19
CA ALA A 316 -0.17 -3.15 11.25
C ALA A 316 -0.12 -4.00 9.98
N GLY A 317 1.09 -4.36 9.56
CA GLY A 317 1.34 -5.27 8.46
C GLY A 317 2.65 -6.03 8.68
N GLY A 318 2.86 -7.10 7.91
CA GLY A 318 4.12 -7.83 7.94
C GLY A 318 5.30 -7.03 7.37
N SER A 319 6.39 -7.73 7.09
CA SER A 319 7.64 -7.29 6.42
C SER A 319 7.46 -6.55 5.09
N GLY A 320 6.24 -6.54 4.56
CA GLY A 320 5.90 -6.00 3.25
C GLY A 320 6.52 -6.82 2.13
N ILE A 321 6.44 -6.30 0.91
CA ILE A 321 6.89 -7.06 -0.26
C ILE A 321 8.41 -7.20 -0.38
N TYR A 322 9.20 -6.59 0.51
CA TYR A 322 10.67 -6.56 0.45
C TYR A 322 11.34 -7.24 1.63
N GLY A 323 10.59 -7.93 2.49
CA GLY A 323 11.18 -8.68 3.60
C GLY A 323 11.87 -7.79 4.65
N GLY A 324 11.38 -6.58 4.86
CA GLY A 324 11.88 -5.68 5.92
C GLY A 324 11.27 -6.00 7.29
N GLY A 325 11.38 -5.06 8.22
CA GLY A 325 10.65 -5.14 9.50
C GLY A 325 9.13 -5.06 9.32
N ALA A 326 8.39 -5.62 10.28
CA ALA A 326 6.94 -5.52 10.35
C ALA A 326 6.52 -4.04 10.39
N SER A 327 5.50 -3.66 9.63
CA SER A 327 5.07 -2.28 9.51
C SER A 327 4.01 -1.91 10.54
N VAL A 328 4.14 -0.74 11.17
CA VAL A 328 3.16 -0.21 12.12
C VAL A 328 2.78 1.19 11.70
N SER A 329 1.50 1.42 11.43
CA SER A 329 0.92 2.73 11.17
C SER A 329 0.25 3.26 12.42
N LEU A 330 0.66 4.46 12.82
CA LEU A 330 0.26 5.06 14.10
C LEU A 330 0.19 6.58 14.00
N VAL A 331 -0.44 7.23 14.97
CA VAL A 331 -0.61 8.69 14.99
C VAL A 331 0.74 9.38 15.19
N ALA A 332 1.41 9.13 16.31
CA ALA A 332 2.70 9.73 16.68
C ALA A 332 3.59 8.69 17.37
N TYR A 333 4.88 8.61 17.01
CA TYR A 333 5.82 7.69 17.66
C TYR A 333 6.38 8.37 18.90
N THR A 334 5.77 8.10 20.06
CA THR A 334 6.13 8.73 21.35
C THR A 334 7.03 7.82 22.20
N PRO A 335 7.60 8.32 23.31
CA PRO A 335 8.35 7.47 24.26
C PRO A 335 7.53 6.30 24.80
N GLU A 336 6.23 6.49 25.04
CA GLU A 336 5.32 5.44 25.52
C GLU A 336 5.13 4.35 24.46
N VAL A 337 4.95 4.74 23.19
CA VAL A 337 4.92 3.80 22.07
C VAL A 337 6.24 3.05 21.96
N LYS A 338 7.38 3.75 21.97
CA LYS A 338 8.70 3.11 21.94
C LYS A 338 8.87 2.08 23.08
N ALA A 339 8.45 2.43 24.30
CA ALA A 339 8.51 1.54 25.45
C ALA A 339 7.61 0.30 25.26
N ALA A 340 6.38 0.48 24.79
CA ALA A 340 5.44 -0.61 24.54
C ALA A 340 5.96 -1.60 23.47
N PHE A 341 6.70 -1.12 22.47
CA PHE A 341 7.26 -1.94 21.41
C PHE A 341 8.65 -2.51 21.72
N THR A 342 9.32 -2.06 22.78
CA THR A 342 10.67 -2.55 23.15
C THR A 342 10.73 -4.07 23.33
N PRO A 343 9.77 -4.74 24.01
CA PRO A 343 9.79 -6.20 24.14
C PRO A 343 9.61 -6.97 22.83
N LEU A 344 9.12 -6.32 21.76
CA LEU A 344 8.90 -6.95 20.47
C LEU A 344 10.14 -6.89 19.56
N GLY A 345 11.16 -6.12 19.94
CA GLY A 345 12.35 -5.84 19.13
C GLY A 345 12.13 -4.65 18.19
N LEU A 346 12.62 -3.47 18.57
CA LEU A 346 12.45 -2.23 17.77
C LEU A 346 13.18 -2.29 16.41
N ASP A 347 14.19 -3.15 16.31
CA ASP A 347 14.94 -3.46 15.09
C ASP A 347 14.14 -4.33 14.09
N LEU A 348 13.07 -4.98 14.56
CA LEU A 348 12.20 -5.82 13.74
C LEU A 348 10.97 -5.07 13.22
N ILE A 349 10.81 -3.79 13.57
CA ILE A 349 9.60 -3.02 13.34
C ILE A 349 9.94 -1.72 12.61
N ARG A 350 9.15 -1.42 11.58
CA ARG A 350 9.19 -0.16 10.82
C ARG A 350 7.97 0.68 11.17
N PHE A 351 8.20 1.80 11.85
CA PHE A 351 7.11 2.72 12.21
C PHE A 351 6.81 3.71 11.08
N TRP A 352 5.52 3.96 10.88
CA TRP A 352 4.97 4.92 9.93
C TRP A 352 4.05 5.92 10.65
N PRO A 353 4.62 6.82 11.49
CA PRO A 353 3.82 7.82 12.15
C PRO A 353 3.35 8.90 11.17
N GLN A 354 2.16 9.43 11.44
CA GLN A 354 1.56 10.52 10.67
C GLN A 354 2.01 11.89 11.18
N VAL A 355 2.20 12.03 12.49
CA VAL A 355 2.92 13.14 13.13
C VAL A 355 4.40 12.84 13.07
N ARG A 356 5.16 13.65 12.33
CA ARG A 356 6.60 13.46 12.13
C ARG A 356 7.38 14.67 12.64
N PRO A 357 8.57 14.50 13.23
CA PRO A 357 9.41 15.63 13.61
C PRO A 357 9.86 16.40 12.35
N VAL A 358 9.95 17.73 12.49
CA VAL A 358 10.61 18.60 11.50
C VAL A 358 12.07 18.76 11.92
N ARG A 359 12.99 18.61 10.97
CA ARG A 359 14.44 18.73 11.20
C ARG A 359 15.04 19.86 10.40
#